data_AF-A0A966QQ81-F1
#
_entry.id   AF-A0A966QQ81-F1
#
_cell.length_a   1.000
_cell.length_b   1.000
_cell.length_c   1.000
_cell.angle_alpha   90.00
_cell.angle_beta   90.00
_cell.angle_gamma   90.00
#
_symmetry.space_group_name_H-M   'P 1'
#
loop_
_entity.id
_entity.type
_entity.pdbx_description
1 polymer ?
#
loop_
_entity_poly.entity_id
_entity_poly.type
_entity_poly.pdbx_seq_one_letter_code
_entity_poly.pdbx_strand_id
1 'polypeptide(L)'
;MILRGPNPWTDERVDGLISQGKIQASWLPDIRAAAPTHLQIQNSQQREMLRFSNSIANTGIATWQVRRGTPLTDPDQIAYAESLGLDPKELAITSQELLDASGAMAVVIPDAALSEFHPEHKHFHIGETAEFGVDRYNTATGSWDRITGLEVVKTTFCLIDVNQITPVAGSDPDHYDIIGSPANQKTYTDCFADVQGVSAGWMDRYNHALPGQEVDITNLAAGTYRIFTNVNPSGWFIESDFSNNTGWTAFELSRDSNGNGKLREISGYTGGIWFDSSSNGMG
;
A
#
# COMPACT_ATOMS: atom_id res chain seq x y z
N MET A 1 -3.42 16.15 19.71
CA MET A 1 -4.12 16.02 18.42
C MET A 1 -3.48 16.95 17.41
N ILE A 2 -3.25 16.49 16.19
CA ILE A 2 -2.70 17.26 15.07
C ILE A 2 -3.62 17.02 13.87
N LEU A 3 -3.99 18.07 13.15
CA LEU A 3 -4.79 17.93 11.93
C LEU A 3 -3.87 17.73 10.72
N ARG A 4 -4.25 16.82 9.81
CA ARG A 4 -3.65 16.72 8.49
C ARG A 4 -3.99 17.97 7.67
N GLY A 5 -5.22 18.47 7.74
CA GLY A 5 -5.65 19.58 6.90
C GLY A 5 -5.58 19.24 5.40
N PRO A 6 -5.60 20.24 4.50
CA PRO A 6 -5.78 19.99 3.07
C PRO A 6 -4.54 19.45 2.35
N ASN A 7 -3.35 19.70 2.90
CA ASN A 7 -2.09 19.32 2.28
C ASN A 7 -1.66 17.90 2.70
N PRO A 8 -0.95 17.17 1.84
CA PRO A 8 -0.34 15.90 2.21
C PRO A 8 0.71 16.08 3.32
N TRP A 9 1.04 14.98 3.99
CA TRP A 9 2.29 14.83 4.71
C TRP A 9 3.44 14.65 3.72
N THR A 10 4.59 15.21 4.08
CA THR A 10 5.88 15.09 3.38
C THR A 10 6.99 15.08 4.43
N ASP A 11 8.19 14.62 4.07
CA ASP A 11 9.36 14.64 4.95
C ASP A 11 9.56 16.02 5.59
N GLU A 12 9.50 17.11 4.81
CA GLU A 12 9.71 18.48 5.32
C GLU A 12 8.64 18.88 6.34
N ARG A 13 7.40 18.44 6.12
CA ARG A 13 6.29 18.77 7.02
C ARG A 13 6.40 18.00 8.32
N VAL A 14 6.82 16.74 8.26
CA VAL A 14 7.07 15.88 9.42
C VAL A 14 8.24 16.43 10.24
N ASP A 15 9.36 16.75 9.59
CA ASP A 15 10.53 17.40 10.22
C ASP A 15 10.17 18.73 10.88
N GLY A 16 9.28 19.50 10.26
CA GLY A 16 8.71 20.72 10.84
C GLY A 16 7.97 20.45 12.16
N LEU A 17 7.24 19.35 12.28
CA LEU A 17 6.55 18.97 13.52
C LEU A 17 7.53 18.45 14.58
N ILE A 18 8.54 17.68 14.18
CA ILE A 18 9.59 17.16 15.07
C ILE A 18 10.40 18.32 15.68
N SER A 19 10.85 19.26 14.84
CA SER A 19 11.63 20.43 15.29
C SER A 19 10.85 21.35 16.22
N GLN A 20 9.51 21.36 16.11
CA GLN A 20 8.61 22.07 17.01
C GLN A 20 8.28 21.28 18.30
N GLY A 21 8.77 20.04 18.43
CA GLY A 21 8.46 19.16 19.56
C GLY A 21 7.01 18.70 19.62
N LYS A 22 6.27 18.78 18.50
CA LYS A 22 4.85 18.35 18.43
C LYS A 22 4.71 16.84 18.31
N ILE A 23 5.69 16.19 17.68
CA ILE A 23 5.84 14.74 17.55
C ILE A 23 7.31 14.36 17.79
N GLN A 24 7.59 13.07 17.94
CA GLN A 24 8.95 12.53 17.98
C GLN A 24 9.15 11.57 16.81
N ALA A 25 10.37 11.53 16.26
CA ALA A 25 10.73 10.60 15.19
C ALA A 25 10.47 9.13 15.60
N SER A 26 10.65 8.80 16.89
CA SER A 26 10.40 7.46 17.43
C SER A 26 8.93 7.06 17.53
N TRP A 27 8.00 7.92 17.14
CA TRP A 27 6.56 7.63 17.10
C TRP A 27 6.07 7.36 15.68
N LEU A 28 6.93 7.47 14.67
CA LEU A 28 6.57 7.39 13.27
C LEU A 28 6.81 5.96 12.74
N PRO A 29 5.82 5.36 12.06
CA PRO A 29 6.06 4.17 11.26
C PRO A 29 6.86 4.53 10.00
N ASP A 30 7.44 3.51 9.37
CA ASP A 30 8.06 3.61 8.04
C ASP A 30 7.28 2.68 7.12
N ILE A 31 6.42 3.24 6.25
CA ILE A 31 5.40 2.50 5.53
C ILE A 31 5.91 2.19 4.12
N ARG A 32 6.29 0.94 3.90
CA ARG A 32 6.98 0.52 2.67
C ARG A 32 6.18 -0.47 1.87
N ALA A 33 6.27 -0.37 0.55
CA ALA A 33 5.72 -1.37 -0.33
C ALA A 33 6.76 -2.45 -0.67
N ALA A 34 6.32 -3.71 -0.73
CA ALA A 34 7.12 -4.77 -1.31
C ALA A 34 6.90 -4.85 -2.83
N ALA A 35 7.91 -5.36 -3.54
CA ALA A 35 7.80 -5.68 -4.95
C ALA A 35 6.63 -6.66 -5.19
N PRO A 36 5.66 -6.34 -6.08
CA PRO A 36 4.54 -7.23 -6.35
C PRO A 36 5.00 -8.62 -6.83
N THR A 37 4.39 -9.68 -6.31
CA THR A 37 4.75 -11.07 -6.65
C THR A 37 3.57 -11.83 -7.26
N HIS A 38 3.80 -13.05 -7.74
CA HIS A 38 2.77 -13.90 -8.35
C HIS A 38 2.06 -13.23 -9.53
N LEU A 39 2.82 -12.62 -10.45
CA LEU A 39 2.23 -11.97 -11.61
C LEU A 39 1.56 -13.00 -12.52
N GLN A 40 0.29 -12.81 -12.82
CA GLN A 40 -0.48 -13.69 -13.71
C GLN A 40 -1.46 -12.90 -14.56
N ILE A 41 -1.64 -13.29 -15.83
CA ILE A 41 -2.71 -12.74 -16.67
C ILE A 41 -3.93 -13.65 -16.55
N GLN A 42 -5.02 -13.10 -16.00
CA GLN A 42 -6.33 -13.72 -16.01
C GLN A 42 -7.14 -13.17 -17.18
N ASN A 43 -7.66 -14.07 -18.02
CA ASN A 43 -8.54 -13.73 -19.13
C ASN A 43 -9.99 -13.93 -18.73
N SER A 44 -10.84 -12.92 -18.88
CA SER A 44 -12.28 -13.01 -18.67
C SER A 44 -13.02 -12.04 -19.59
N GLN A 45 -14.00 -12.53 -20.36
CA GLN A 45 -14.86 -11.69 -21.22
C GLN A 45 -14.11 -10.69 -22.12
N GLN A 46 -13.01 -11.12 -22.77
CA GLN A 46 -12.13 -10.26 -23.60
C GLN A 46 -11.38 -9.17 -22.81
N ARG A 47 -11.38 -9.21 -21.47
CA ARG A 47 -10.46 -8.44 -20.63
C ARG A 47 -9.30 -9.31 -20.16
N GLU A 48 -8.13 -8.69 -20.10
CA GLU A 48 -6.91 -9.26 -19.55
C GLU A 48 -6.55 -8.51 -18.28
N MET A 49 -6.71 -9.19 -17.15
CA MET A 49 -6.39 -8.63 -15.83
C MET A 49 -5.02 -9.15 -15.40
N LEU A 50 -4.07 -8.24 -15.17
CA LEU A 50 -2.80 -8.56 -14.52
C LEU A 50 -3.06 -8.68 -13.02
N ARG A 51 -3.11 -9.91 -12.53
CA ARG A 51 -3.22 -10.27 -11.11
C ARG A 51 -1.84 -10.29 -10.46
N PHE A 52 -1.76 -9.88 -9.19
CA PHE A 52 -0.51 -9.84 -8.43
C PHE A 52 -0.80 -9.92 -6.93
N SER A 53 0.17 -10.34 -6.13
CA SER A 53 0.11 -10.23 -4.67
C SER A 53 0.81 -8.94 -4.24
N ASN A 54 0.16 -8.18 -3.36
CA ASN A 54 0.68 -6.95 -2.78
C ASN A 54 1.11 -7.17 -1.33
N SER A 55 2.09 -6.41 -0.83
CA SER A 55 2.42 -6.39 0.59
C SER A 55 2.84 -5.00 1.04
N ILE A 56 2.33 -4.62 2.21
CA ILE A 56 2.58 -3.32 2.86
C ILE A 56 3.29 -3.62 4.17
N ALA A 57 4.54 -3.18 4.28
CA ALA A 57 5.38 -3.43 5.42
C ALA A 57 5.50 -2.17 6.29
N ASN A 58 5.69 -2.39 7.59
CA ASN A 58 6.19 -1.36 8.49
C ASN A 58 7.62 -1.73 8.91
N THR A 59 8.60 -1.05 8.33
CA THR A 59 10.04 -1.26 8.60
C THR A 59 10.57 -0.33 9.67
N GLY A 60 9.70 0.53 10.20
CA GLY A 60 10.02 1.54 11.20
C GLY A 60 10.05 0.94 12.59
N ILE A 61 10.31 1.80 13.57
CA ILE A 61 10.39 1.40 14.98
C ILE A 61 9.06 1.56 15.73
N ALA A 62 8.13 2.36 15.19
CA ALA A 62 6.80 2.56 15.76
C ALA A 62 5.75 1.83 14.93
N THR A 63 4.62 1.50 15.57
CA THR A 63 3.50 0.86 14.88
C THR A 63 2.81 1.84 13.92
N TRP A 64 2.30 1.33 12.80
CA TRP A 64 1.32 2.06 12.02
C TRP A 64 -0.06 1.67 12.52
N GLN A 65 -0.69 2.53 13.33
CA GLN A 65 -2.01 2.28 13.89
C GLN A 65 -3.04 3.25 13.33
N VAL A 66 -4.18 2.70 12.95
CA VAL A 66 -5.37 3.45 12.58
C VAL A 66 -6.57 2.98 13.40
N ARG A 67 -7.48 3.90 13.66
CA ARG A 67 -8.75 3.61 14.31
C ARG A 67 -9.88 3.88 13.35
N ARG A 68 -10.80 2.91 13.29
CA ARG A 68 -12.04 2.91 12.53
C ARG A 68 -12.69 4.28 12.55
N GLY A 69 -13.08 4.71 11.37
CA GLY A 69 -13.68 6.01 11.22
C GLY A 69 -15.11 6.15 11.70
N THR A 70 -15.50 7.41 11.89
CA THR A 70 -16.89 7.83 12.10
C THR A 70 -17.50 8.33 10.79
N PRO A 71 -18.82 8.28 10.59
CA PRO A 71 -19.46 8.85 9.41
C PRO A 71 -19.00 10.28 9.12
N LEU A 72 -18.86 10.63 7.84
CA LEU A 72 -18.52 11.98 7.42
C LEU A 72 -19.65 12.94 7.84
N THR A 73 -19.31 13.90 8.70
CA THR A 73 -20.24 14.96 9.15
C THR A 73 -19.71 16.37 8.87
N ASP A 74 -18.43 16.50 8.54
CA ASP A 74 -17.79 17.78 8.22
C ASP A 74 -18.04 18.18 6.75
N PRO A 75 -18.56 19.39 6.48
CA PRO A 75 -18.87 19.83 5.11
C PRO A 75 -17.69 19.90 4.15
N ASP A 76 -16.49 20.24 4.63
CA ASP A 76 -15.30 20.35 3.78
C ASP A 76 -14.80 18.95 3.39
N GLN A 77 -14.88 17.99 4.31
CA GLN A 77 -14.59 16.57 4.04
C GLN A 77 -15.60 15.95 3.07
N ILE A 78 -16.88 16.30 3.20
CA ILE A 78 -17.94 15.89 2.27
C ILE A 78 -17.66 16.45 0.88
N ALA A 79 -17.40 17.76 0.77
CA ALA A 79 -17.09 18.39 -0.52
C ALA A 79 -15.83 17.79 -1.15
N TYR A 80 -14.83 17.44 -0.35
CA TYR A 80 -13.63 16.76 -0.82
C TYR A 80 -13.93 15.34 -1.34
N ALA A 81 -14.70 14.53 -0.60
CA ALA A 81 -15.13 13.21 -1.04
C ALA A 81 -15.93 13.26 -2.36
N GLU A 82 -16.87 14.21 -2.47
CA GLU A 82 -17.64 14.45 -3.70
C GLU A 82 -16.75 14.86 -4.87
N SER A 83 -15.68 15.63 -4.62
CA SER A 83 -14.70 16.00 -5.65
C SER A 83 -13.91 14.81 -6.20
N LEU A 84 -13.82 13.72 -5.44
CA LEU A 84 -13.22 12.45 -5.84
C LEU A 84 -14.24 11.49 -6.47
N GLY A 85 -15.53 11.88 -6.57
CA GLY A 85 -16.60 11.05 -7.09
C GLY A 85 -17.07 9.93 -6.14
N LEU A 86 -16.76 10.05 -4.85
CA LEU A 86 -17.16 9.09 -3.82
C LEU A 86 -18.52 9.47 -3.21
N ASP A 87 -19.32 8.49 -2.77
CA ASP A 87 -20.57 8.75 -2.02
C ASP A 87 -20.25 8.98 -0.53
N PRO A 88 -20.40 10.20 0.02
CA PRO A 88 -20.08 10.48 1.42
C PRO A 88 -20.86 9.63 2.43
N LYS A 89 -22.01 9.05 2.04
CA LYS A 89 -22.83 8.19 2.92
C LYS A 89 -22.20 6.83 3.18
N GLU A 90 -21.36 6.36 2.26
CA GLU A 90 -20.64 5.09 2.37
C GLU A 90 -19.24 5.27 2.98
N LEU A 91 -18.87 6.51 3.31
CA LEU A 91 -17.57 6.88 3.85
C LEU A 91 -17.60 7.14 5.36
N ALA A 92 -16.46 6.85 5.98
CA ALA A 92 -16.13 7.22 7.34
C ALA A 92 -14.72 7.83 7.40
N ILE A 93 -14.45 8.68 8.39
CA ILE A 93 -13.15 9.31 8.57
C ILE A 93 -12.29 8.55 9.58
N THR A 94 -11.27 7.88 9.07
CA THR A 94 -10.30 7.10 9.86
C THR A 94 -9.23 8.01 10.42
N SER A 95 -8.92 7.77 11.71
CA SER A 95 -7.84 8.46 12.41
C SER A 95 -6.57 7.63 12.41
N GLN A 96 -5.41 8.29 12.37
CA GLN A 96 -4.13 7.66 12.67
C GLN A 96 -3.73 7.98 14.11
N GLU A 97 -3.26 6.98 14.84
CA GLU A 97 -2.84 7.10 16.23
C GLU A 97 -1.33 6.82 16.32
N LEU A 98 -0.56 7.83 16.72
CA LEU A 98 0.87 7.67 16.98
C LEU A 98 1.06 7.23 18.42
N LEU A 99 1.74 6.09 18.60
CA LEU A 99 2.04 5.53 19.91
C LEU A 99 3.48 5.86 20.31
N ASP A 100 3.71 6.08 21.60
CA ASP A 100 5.05 6.14 22.16
C ASP A 100 5.65 4.73 22.37
N ALA A 101 6.90 4.67 22.83
CA ALA A 101 7.61 3.41 23.06
C ALA A 101 6.98 2.51 24.14
N SER A 102 6.07 3.03 24.97
CA SER A 102 5.30 2.24 25.93
C SER A 102 4.00 1.67 25.37
N GLY A 103 3.66 2.02 24.12
CA GLY A 103 2.39 1.71 23.48
C GLY A 103 1.26 2.67 23.86
N ALA A 104 1.56 3.76 24.58
CA ALA A 104 0.57 4.76 24.92
C ALA A 104 0.35 5.72 23.74
N MET A 105 -0.90 6.10 23.50
CA MET A 105 -1.25 7.06 22.46
C MET A 105 -0.68 8.44 22.76
N ALA A 106 0.31 8.87 21.98
CA ALA A 106 0.97 10.16 22.10
C ALA A 106 0.24 11.25 21.31
N VAL A 107 -0.17 10.93 20.08
CA VAL A 107 -0.84 11.88 19.17
C VAL A 107 -1.94 11.17 18.37
N VAL A 108 -3.03 11.91 18.11
CA VAL A 108 -4.10 11.51 17.19
C VAL A 108 -4.15 12.48 16.02
N ILE A 109 -4.24 11.93 14.81
CA ILE A 109 -4.52 12.61 13.55
C ILE A 109 -5.92 12.17 13.12
N PRO A 110 -6.98 12.92 13.45
CA PRO A 110 -8.35 12.44 13.31
C PRO A 110 -8.84 12.44 11.87
N ASP A 111 -8.14 13.12 10.97
CA ASP A 111 -8.49 13.32 9.57
C ASP A 111 -7.47 12.68 8.61
N ALA A 112 -6.94 11.52 9.01
CA ALA A 112 -5.91 10.81 8.26
C ALA A 112 -6.44 10.29 6.93
N ALA A 113 -7.55 9.53 6.92
CA ALA A 113 -8.08 8.95 5.69
C ALA A 113 -9.61 8.87 5.63
N LEU A 114 -10.13 8.85 4.41
CA LEU A 114 -11.50 8.41 4.10
C LEU A 114 -11.49 6.89 3.98
N SER A 115 -12.43 6.22 4.64
CA SER A 115 -12.58 4.76 4.59
C SER A 115 -13.98 4.41 4.13
N GLU A 116 -14.08 3.46 3.23
CA GLU A 116 -15.36 2.98 2.71
C GLU A 116 -15.80 1.76 3.52
N PHE A 117 -17.09 1.63 3.77
CA PHE A 117 -17.64 0.39 4.29
C PHE A 117 -17.94 -0.55 3.12
N HIS A 118 -17.34 -1.75 3.09
CA HIS A 118 -17.60 -2.72 2.02
C HIS A 118 -18.67 -3.74 2.48
N PRO A 119 -19.94 -3.65 2.01
CA PRO A 119 -21.06 -4.42 2.57
C PRO A 119 -20.90 -5.94 2.43
N GLU A 120 -20.29 -6.40 1.33
CA GLU A 120 -20.03 -7.81 1.04
C GLU A 120 -19.01 -8.43 2.01
N HIS A 121 -18.07 -7.63 2.52
CA HIS A 121 -17.02 -8.07 3.44
C HIS A 121 -17.27 -7.61 4.89
N LYS A 122 -18.27 -6.75 5.11
CA LYS A 122 -18.75 -6.26 6.41
C LYS A 122 -17.70 -5.54 7.27
N HIS A 123 -16.63 -5.04 6.67
CA HIS A 123 -15.57 -4.30 7.34
C HIS A 123 -15.18 -3.03 6.59
N PHE A 124 -14.40 -2.19 7.26
CA PHE A 124 -13.87 -0.95 6.69
C PHE A 124 -12.65 -1.21 5.83
N HIS A 125 -12.59 -0.42 4.80
CA HIS A 125 -11.61 -0.44 3.75
C HIS A 125 -10.96 0.96 3.80
N ILE A 126 -9.72 1.01 4.30
CA ILE A 126 -9.01 2.26 4.57
C ILE A 126 -8.50 2.83 3.25
N GLY A 127 -9.02 3.99 2.84
CA GLY A 127 -8.66 4.66 1.59
C GLY A 127 -7.25 5.24 1.59
N GLU A 128 -6.75 5.45 0.37
CA GLU A 128 -5.39 5.96 0.12
C GLU A 128 -4.31 5.11 0.82
N THR A 129 -4.58 3.81 1.00
CA THR A 129 -3.61 2.84 1.54
C THR A 129 -2.60 2.43 0.46
N ALA A 130 -3.08 2.08 -0.74
CA ALA A 130 -2.20 1.76 -1.86
C ALA A 130 -2.83 2.12 -3.22
N GLU A 131 -1.96 2.50 -4.17
CA GLU A 131 -2.26 2.65 -5.59
C GLU A 131 -1.46 1.61 -6.39
N PHE A 132 -2.08 1.04 -7.43
CA PHE A 132 -1.42 0.15 -8.37
C PHE A 132 -1.53 0.62 -9.81
N GLY A 133 -0.51 0.33 -10.60
CA GLY A 133 -0.56 0.58 -12.04
C GLY A 133 0.62 -0.03 -12.77
N VAL A 134 0.67 0.25 -14.08
CA VAL A 134 1.72 -0.25 -14.96
C VAL A 134 2.44 0.91 -15.61
N ASP A 135 3.77 0.84 -15.64
CA ASP A 135 4.62 1.70 -16.44
C ASP A 135 5.21 0.91 -17.62
N ARG A 136 5.46 1.60 -18.74
CA ARG A 136 6.13 1.03 -19.91
C ARG A 136 7.59 1.48 -19.94
N TYR A 137 8.51 0.57 -20.23
CA TYR A 137 9.91 0.94 -20.43
C TYR A 137 10.09 1.63 -21.79
N ASN A 138 10.69 2.81 -21.78
CA ASN A 138 11.03 3.58 -22.95
C ASN A 138 12.51 3.41 -23.27
N THR A 139 12.81 2.65 -24.33
CA THR A 139 14.19 2.34 -24.72
C THR A 139 14.95 3.55 -25.27
N ALA A 140 14.26 4.59 -25.73
CA ALA A 140 14.89 5.79 -26.27
C ALA A 140 15.44 6.70 -25.15
N THR A 141 14.76 6.73 -24.01
CA THR A 141 15.11 7.58 -22.84
C THR A 141 15.75 6.78 -21.71
N GLY A 142 15.60 5.46 -21.69
CA GLY A 142 15.99 4.60 -20.56
C GLY A 142 15.10 4.81 -19.33
N SER A 143 13.87 5.31 -19.51
CA SER A 143 12.94 5.63 -18.42
C SER A 143 11.72 4.70 -18.37
N TRP A 144 11.02 4.74 -17.26
CA TRP A 144 9.69 4.14 -17.10
C TRP A 144 8.63 5.23 -17.25
N ASP A 145 7.75 5.07 -18.24
CA ASP A 145 6.70 6.03 -18.54
C ASP A 145 5.36 5.49 -18.04
N ARG A 146 4.66 6.28 -17.20
CA ARG A 146 3.34 5.91 -16.68
C ARG A 146 2.35 5.71 -17.82
N ILE A 147 1.66 4.57 -17.81
CA ILE A 147 0.59 4.33 -18.78
C ILE A 147 -0.69 5.00 -18.28
N THR A 148 -1.11 6.05 -18.97
CA THR A 148 -2.37 6.75 -18.70
C THR A 148 -3.54 6.03 -19.35
N GLY A 149 -4.71 6.04 -18.72
CA GLY A 149 -5.94 5.44 -19.27
C GLY A 149 -6.11 3.95 -19.00
N LEU A 150 -5.20 3.33 -18.24
CA LEU A 150 -5.49 2.10 -17.53
C LEU A 150 -6.37 2.42 -16.33
N GLU A 151 -7.20 1.46 -15.93
CA GLU A 151 -7.88 1.49 -14.64
C GLU A 151 -6.80 1.35 -13.55
N VAL A 152 -6.28 2.49 -13.10
CA VAL A 152 -5.37 2.58 -11.95
C VAL A 152 -6.22 2.27 -10.73
N VAL A 153 -5.99 1.10 -10.15
CA VAL A 153 -6.76 0.64 -8.99
C VAL A 153 -6.14 1.30 -7.76
N LYS A 154 -6.82 2.34 -7.28
CA LYS A 154 -6.70 2.77 -5.89
C LYS A 154 -7.53 1.82 -5.06
N THR A 155 -6.90 1.22 -4.07
CA THR A 155 -7.55 0.19 -3.29
C THR A 155 -7.46 0.52 -1.82
N THR A 156 -8.56 0.19 -1.18
CA THR A 156 -8.79 0.33 0.22
C THR A 156 -8.59 -1.05 0.86
N PHE A 157 -7.97 -1.08 2.03
CA PHE A 157 -7.59 -2.34 2.67
C PHE A 157 -7.90 -2.33 4.15
N CYS A 158 -7.96 -3.53 4.69
CA CYS A 158 -7.75 -3.75 6.12
C CYS A 158 -6.25 -3.54 6.44
N LEU A 159 -5.87 -3.43 7.70
CA LEU A 159 -4.47 -3.45 8.11
C LEU A 159 -4.28 -4.45 9.25
N ILE A 160 -3.56 -5.53 8.97
CA ILE A 160 -3.27 -6.58 9.94
C ILE A 160 -1.82 -7.09 9.83
N ASP A 161 -1.34 -7.67 10.92
CA ASP A 161 -0.06 -8.34 11.00
C ASP A 161 -0.16 -9.73 10.34
N VAL A 162 0.28 -9.87 9.09
CA VAL A 162 0.27 -11.16 8.37
C VAL A 162 1.59 -11.89 8.55
N ASN A 163 2.68 -11.30 8.08
CA ASN A 163 4.01 -11.90 8.11
C ASN A 163 4.99 -10.98 8.85
N GLN A 164 5.84 -11.55 9.68
CA GLN A 164 6.95 -10.83 10.29
C GLN A 164 8.15 -10.83 9.33
N ILE A 165 8.85 -9.70 9.27
CA ILE A 165 9.98 -9.47 8.39
C ILE A 165 11.20 -8.99 9.16
N THR A 166 12.39 -9.24 8.63
CA THR A 166 13.65 -8.73 9.18
C THR A 166 14.61 -8.32 8.06
N PRO A 167 15.36 -7.21 8.19
CA PRO A 167 16.33 -6.84 7.17
C PRO A 167 17.43 -7.89 7.08
N VAL A 168 17.82 -8.25 5.87
CA VAL A 168 18.99 -9.11 5.64
C VAL A 168 20.24 -8.25 5.76
N ALA A 169 21.19 -8.67 6.59
CA ALA A 169 22.42 -7.93 6.80
C ALA A 169 23.23 -7.84 5.49
N GLY A 170 23.60 -6.63 5.09
CA GLY A 170 24.30 -6.39 3.84
C GLY A 170 24.26 -4.92 3.40
N SER A 171 24.45 -4.68 2.11
CA SER A 171 24.44 -3.34 1.52
C SER A 171 23.11 -2.93 0.90
N ASP A 172 22.13 -3.84 0.80
CA ASP A 172 20.83 -3.54 0.19
C ASP A 172 19.78 -3.22 1.30
N PRO A 173 19.32 -1.97 1.42
CA PRO A 173 18.32 -1.57 2.41
C PRO A 173 16.91 -2.09 2.12
N ASP A 174 16.70 -2.71 0.96
CA ASP A 174 15.42 -3.22 0.49
C ASP A 174 15.33 -4.76 0.61
N HIS A 175 16.42 -5.43 1.03
CA HIS A 175 16.45 -6.88 1.16
C HIS A 175 15.97 -7.34 2.53
N TYR A 176 14.88 -8.12 2.56
CA TYR A 176 14.27 -8.64 3.78
C TYR A 176 14.05 -10.16 3.69
N ASP A 177 14.00 -10.79 4.86
CA ASP A 177 13.56 -12.16 5.05
C ASP A 177 12.18 -12.19 5.72
N ILE A 178 11.33 -13.13 5.32
CA ILE A 178 10.13 -13.49 6.08
C ILE A 178 10.55 -14.47 7.18
N ILE A 179 10.27 -14.11 8.43
CA ILE A 179 10.59 -14.94 9.60
C ILE A 179 9.33 -15.54 10.23
N GLY A 180 9.54 -16.44 11.20
CA GLY A 180 8.45 -17.10 11.91
C GLY A 180 7.46 -16.07 12.47
N SER A 181 6.18 -16.22 12.13
CA SER A 181 5.11 -15.24 12.42
C SER A 181 4.09 -15.82 13.43
N PRO A 182 4.50 -16.12 14.68
CA PRO A 182 3.62 -16.83 15.61
C PRO A 182 2.42 -15.97 16.00
N ALA A 183 1.24 -16.59 16.09
CA ALA A 183 -0.03 -15.88 16.28
C ALA A 183 -0.08 -15.03 17.56
N ASN A 184 0.66 -15.41 18.61
CA ASN A 184 0.70 -14.67 19.88
C ASN A 184 1.61 -13.41 19.84
N GLN A 185 2.30 -13.15 18.73
CA GLN A 185 3.09 -11.92 18.52
C GLN A 185 2.39 -10.92 17.60
N LYS A 186 1.29 -11.31 16.94
CA LYS A 186 0.48 -10.41 16.13
C LYS A 186 -0.32 -9.48 17.06
N THR A 187 -0.27 -8.18 16.80
CA THR A 187 -1.08 -7.18 17.51
C THR A 187 -2.41 -6.98 16.81
N TYR A 188 -2.35 -6.81 15.48
CA TYR A 188 -3.53 -6.58 14.65
C TYR A 188 -3.87 -7.86 13.90
N THR A 189 -4.99 -8.50 14.26
CA THR A 189 -5.36 -9.82 13.71
C THR A 189 -6.71 -9.86 13.02
N ASP A 190 -7.47 -8.78 13.07
CA ASP A 190 -8.88 -8.77 12.70
C ASP A 190 -9.27 -7.50 11.93
N CYS A 191 -9.79 -7.68 10.73
CA CYS A 191 -10.32 -6.62 9.89
C CYS A 191 -11.62 -6.01 10.40
N PHE A 192 -12.30 -6.67 11.34
CA PHE A 192 -13.50 -6.14 11.99
C PHE A 192 -13.19 -5.30 13.24
N ALA A 193 -11.92 -5.27 13.68
CA ALA A 193 -11.52 -4.51 14.85
C ALA A 193 -11.64 -3.00 14.61
N ASP A 194 -12.00 -2.28 15.67
CA ASP A 194 -12.01 -0.81 15.67
C ASP A 194 -10.59 -0.22 15.54
N VAL A 195 -9.56 -1.01 15.85
CA VAL A 195 -8.15 -0.62 15.70
C VAL A 195 -7.48 -1.64 14.79
N GLN A 196 -6.85 -1.13 13.74
CA GLN A 196 -6.11 -1.89 12.75
C GLN A 196 -4.72 -1.28 12.58
N GLY A 197 -3.81 -2.02 11.96
CA GLY A 197 -2.45 -1.53 11.80
C GLY A 197 -1.47 -2.58 11.32
N VAL A 198 -0.24 -2.13 11.14
CA VAL A 198 0.91 -2.98 10.85
C VAL A 198 1.98 -2.67 11.89
N SER A 199 2.26 -3.65 12.74
CA SER A 199 3.26 -3.58 13.80
C SER A 199 4.66 -3.38 13.20
N ALA A 200 5.57 -2.75 13.96
CA ALA A 200 6.97 -2.62 13.56
C ALA A 200 7.60 -4.00 13.26
N GLY A 201 8.20 -4.15 12.07
CA GLY A 201 8.76 -5.42 11.60
C GLY A 201 7.73 -6.42 11.08
N TRP A 202 6.50 -5.99 10.81
CA TRP A 202 5.46 -6.81 10.18
C TRP A 202 5.06 -6.27 8.82
N MET A 203 4.41 -7.12 8.03
CA MET A 203 3.74 -6.74 6.80
C MET A 203 2.33 -7.30 6.75
N ASP A 204 1.43 -6.51 6.19
CA ASP A 204 0.12 -6.96 5.71
C ASP A 204 0.27 -7.44 4.26
N ARG A 205 -0.39 -8.55 3.93
CA ARG A 205 -0.23 -9.22 2.63
C ARG A 205 -1.57 -9.57 2.01
N TYR A 206 -1.72 -9.15 0.76
CA TYR A 206 -2.89 -9.39 -0.08
C TYR A 206 -2.55 -10.36 -1.21
N ASN A 207 -3.27 -11.47 -1.27
CA ASN A 207 -3.06 -12.51 -2.27
C ASN A 207 -3.69 -12.10 -3.62
N HIS A 208 -3.01 -12.42 -4.73
CA HIS A 208 -3.50 -12.25 -6.11
C HIS A 208 -4.90 -12.78 -6.41
N ALA A 209 -5.44 -13.71 -5.63
CA ALA A 209 -6.82 -14.18 -5.80
C ALA A 209 -7.89 -13.22 -5.27
N LEU A 210 -7.51 -12.19 -4.50
CA LEU A 210 -8.46 -11.24 -3.91
C LEU A 210 -9.02 -10.27 -4.97
N PRO A 211 -10.32 -9.94 -4.91
CA PRO A 211 -10.87 -8.83 -5.69
C PRO A 211 -10.08 -7.54 -5.42
N GLY A 212 -9.82 -6.76 -6.47
CA GLY A 212 -9.01 -5.53 -6.39
C GLY A 212 -7.50 -5.73 -6.49
N GLN A 213 -6.99 -6.97 -6.47
CA GLN A 213 -5.57 -7.28 -6.74
C GLN A 213 -5.30 -7.46 -8.24
N GLU A 214 -5.68 -6.46 -9.03
CA GLU A 214 -5.59 -6.53 -10.49
C GLU A 214 -5.44 -5.17 -11.17
N VAL A 215 -4.81 -5.15 -12.36
CA VAL A 215 -4.79 -4.01 -13.28
C VAL A 215 -5.23 -4.50 -14.66
N ASP A 216 -6.12 -3.78 -15.33
CA ASP A 216 -6.50 -4.09 -16.71
C ASP A 216 -5.34 -3.79 -17.66
N ILE A 217 -4.90 -4.79 -18.42
CA ILE A 217 -3.83 -4.68 -19.42
C ILE A 217 -4.27 -5.04 -20.85
N THR A 218 -5.59 -5.17 -21.07
CA THR A 218 -6.20 -5.70 -22.31
C THR A 218 -5.62 -5.09 -23.59
N ASN A 219 -5.40 -3.78 -23.59
CA ASN A 219 -4.98 -3.05 -24.78
C ASN A 219 -3.46 -2.78 -24.83
N LEU A 220 -2.68 -3.37 -23.93
CA LEU A 220 -1.23 -3.16 -23.92
C LEU A 220 -0.55 -3.92 -25.07
N ALA A 221 0.25 -3.23 -25.87
CA ALA A 221 1.08 -3.88 -26.88
C ALA A 221 2.16 -4.78 -26.25
N ALA A 222 2.79 -5.64 -27.05
CA ALA A 222 3.99 -6.33 -26.59
C ALA A 222 5.10 -5.31 -26.22
N GLY A 223 5.88 -5.61 -25.17
CA GLY A 223 6.92 -4.72 -24.67
C GLY A 223 7.39 -5.06 -23.26
N THR A 224 8.28 -4.23 -22.74
CA THR A 224 8.78 -4.30 -21.36
C THR A 224 7.99 -3.35 -20.48
N TYR A 225 7.51 -3.87 -19.36
CA TYR A 225 6.62 -3.19 -18.43
C TYR A 225 7.10 -3.43 -16.99
N ARG A 226 6.63 -2.60 -16.05
CA ARG A 226 6.65 -2.91 -14.63
C ARG A 226 5.26 -2.68 -14.05
N ILE A 227 4.81 -3.60 -13.21
CA ILE A 227 3.73 -3.32 -12.26
C ILE A 227 4.39 -2.60 -11.09
N PHE A 228 3.75 -1.54 -10.60
CA PHE A 228 4.15 -0.89 -9.37
C PHE A 228 2.99 -0.86 -8.38
N THR A 229 3.35 -0.77 -7.11
CA THR A 229 2.50 -0.38 -6.01
C THR A 229 3.13 0.83 -5.33
N ASN A 230 2.31 1.80 -4.95
CA ASN A 230 2.72 2.92 -4.10
C ASN A 230 1.84 2.93 -2.85
N VAL A 231 2.45 2.75 -1.68
CA VAL A 231 1.72 2.82 -0.41
C VAL A 231 1.64 4.26 0.08
N ASN A 232 0.55 4.61 0.77
CA ASN A 232 0.27 6.00 1.17
C ASN A 232 0.44 7.02 0.00
N PRO A 233 -0.10 6.76 -1.20
CA PRO A 233 0.24 7.50 -2.42
C PRO A 233 -0.12 8.99 -2.37
N SER A 234 -1.10 9.35 -1.54
CA SER A 234 -1.53 10.73 -1.35
C SER A 234 -0.90 11.42 -0.13
N GLY A 235 0.00 10.76 0.60
CA GLY A 235 0.63 11.31 1.82
C GLY A 235 -0.40 11.61 2.91
N TRP A 236 -1.37 10.72 3.11
CA TRP A 236 -2.47 10.89 4.06
C TRP A 236 -2.12 10.39 5.46
N PHE A 237 -1.29 9.35 5.52
CA PHE A 237 -0.68 8.87 6.75
C PHE A 237 0.65 9.59 6.97
N ILE A 238 0.94 9.91 8.23
CA ILE A 238 2.25 10.40 8.63
C ILE A 238 3.18 9.20 8.83
N GLU A 239 4.40 9.30 8.33
CA GLU A 239 5.44 8.28 8.42
C GLU A 239 6.83 8.95 8.48
N SER A 240 7.88 8.15 8.61
CA SER A 240 9.25 8.64 8.81
C SER A 240 10.03 8.91 7.52
N ASP A 241 9.62 8.33 6.40
CA ASP A 241 10.32 8.45 5.11
C ASP A 241 9.33 8.22 3.97
N PHE A 242 9.00 9.27 3.22
CA PHE A 242 8.06 9.18 2.09
C PHE A 242 8.73 8.79 0.76
N SER A 243 10.06 8.59 0.76
CA SER A 243 10.84 8.33 -0.45
C SER A 243 10.90 6.85 -0.84
N ASN A 244 10.43 5.96 0.04
CA ASN A 244 10.60 4.51 -0.07
C ASN A 244 9.27 3.73 -0.23
N ASN A 245 8.18 4.45 -0.52
CA ASN A 245 6.81 3.94 -0.59
C ASN A 245 6.48 3.13 -1.86
N THR A 246 7.38 3.09 -2.84
CA THR A 246 7.11 2.43 -4.13
C THR A 246 7.81 1.08 -4.24
N GLY A 247 7.02 0.04 -4.50
CA GLY A 247 7.49 -1.30 -4.84
C GLY A 247 7.13 -1.64 -6.29
N TRP A 248 7.99 -2.35 -7.02
CA TRP A 248 7.71 -2.71 -8.42
C TRP A 248 8.40 -3.99 -8.87
N THR A 249 7.81 -4.63 -9.89
CA THR A 249 8.34 -5.84 -10.52
C THR A 249 8.22 -5.71 -12.04
N ALA A 250 9.33 -5.90 -12.75
CA ALA A 250 9.34 -5.81 -14.21
C ALA A 250 9.00 -7.14 -14.89
N PHE A 251 8.32 -7.03 -16.02
CA PHE A 251 7.94 -8.17 -16.85
C PHE A 251 7.95 -7.80 -18.34
N GLU A 252 8.15 -8.80 -19.18
CA GLU A 252 7.88 -8.71 -20.62
C GLU A 252 6.45 -9.18 -20.89
N LEU A 253 5.70 -8.36 -21.62
CA LEU A 253 4.43 -8.74 -22.21
C LEU A 253 4.66 -9.13 -23.67
N SER A 254 4.21 -10.33 -24.04
CA SER A 254 4.16 -10.81 -25.42
C SER A 254 2.72 -11.16 -25.80
N ARG A 255 2.47 -11.25 -27.10
CA ARG A 255 1.15 -11.53 -27.68
C ARG A 255 1.25 -12.80 -28.53
N ASP A 256 0.39 -13.79 -28.27
CA ASP A 256 0.32 -15.00 -29.10
C ASP A 256 -0.40 -14.75 -30.43
N SER A 257 -0.49 -15.76 -31.29
CA SER A 257 -1.12 -15.64 -32.61
C SER A 257 -2.61 -15.30 -32.57
N ASN A 258 -3.27 -15.50 -31.44
CA ASN A 258 -4.67 -15.17 -31.20
C ASN A 258 -4.81 -13.81 -30.48
N GLY A 259 -3.71 -13.12 -30.21
CA GLY A 259 -3.67 -11.83 -29.49
C GLY A 259 -3.62 -11.95 -27.97
N ASN A 260 -3.62 -13.16 -27.39
CA ASN A 260 -3.62 -13.30 -25.94
C ASN A 260 -2.27 -12.91 -25.35
N GLY A 261 -2.30 -12.19 -24.24
CA GLY A 261 -1.14 -11.80 -23.46
C GLY A 261 -0.45 -12.98 -22.80
N LYS A 262 0.88 -13.01 -22.87
CA LYS A 262 1.76 -13.85 -22.06
C LYS A 262 2.76 -12.96 -21.36
N LEU A 263 2.95 -13.18 -20.07
CA LEU A 263 3.94 -12.44 -19.28
C LEU A 263 5.15 -13.32 -18.95
N ARG A 264 6.31 -12.69 -18.84
CA ARG A 264 7.53 -13.28 -18.28
C ARG A 264 8.19 -12.25 -17.36
N GLU A 265 8.29 -12.56 -16.08
CA GLU A 265 9.02 -11.70 -15.13
C GLU A 265 10.50 -11.56 -15.55
N ILE A 266 11.07 -10.36 -15.34
CA ILE A 266 12.47 -10.07 -15.59
C ILE A 266 13.21 -10.22 -14.26
N SER A 267 13.92 -11.34 -14.09
CA SER A 267 14.64 -11.66 -12.86
C SER A 267 15.64 -10.57 -12.47
N GLY A 268 15.65 -10.20 -11.18
CA GLY A 268 16.54 -9.17 -10.63
C GLY A 268 16.18 -7.73 -11.01
N TYR A 269 15.02 -7.52 -11.63
CA TYR A 269 14.52 -6.19 -11.98
C TYR A 269 13.24 -5.90 -11.18
N THR A 270 13.46 -5.62 -9.90
CA THR A 270 12.47 -5.25 -8.89
C THR A 270 12.98 -4.05 -8.09
N GLY A 271 12.09 -3.35 -7.40
CA GLY A 271 12.48 -2.33 -6.42
C GLY A 271 11.43 -2.19 -5.32
N GLY A 272 11.79 -1.46 -4.26
CA GLY A 272 11.12 -1.60 -2.97
C GLY A 272 11.51 -2.91 -2.28
N ILE A 273 10.81 -3.26 -1.19
CA ILE A 273 11.18 -4.44 -0.40
C ILE A 273 11.14 -5.71 -1.26
N TRP A 274 12.21 -6.50 -1.22
CA TRP A 274 12.32 -7.76 -1.93
C TRP A 274 12.84 -8.90 -1.03
N PHE A 275 12.51 -10.13 -1.42
CA PHE A 275 12.78 -11.36 -0.68
C PHE A 275 13.45 -12.40 -1.60
N ASP A 276 14.37 -13.23 -1.08
CA ASP A 276 15.10 -14.25 -1.86
C ASP A 276 14.18 -15.29 -2.51
N SER A 277 13.03 -15.56 -1.89
CA SER A 277 12.01 -16.45 -2.43
C SER A 277 10.71 -15.71 -2.64
N SER A 278 10.33 -15.44 -3.90
CA SER A 278 9.01 -14.93 -4.26
C SER A 278 7.88 -15.92 -3.91
N SER A 279 8.23 -17.18 -3.67
CA SER A 279 7.39 -18.22 -3.11
C SER A 279 7.90 -18.63 -1.73
N ASN A 280 7.13 -18.33 -0.68
CA ASN A 280 6.80 -19.24 0.43
C ASN A 280 6.42 -18.46 1.70
N GLY A 281 5.31 -18.87 2.30
CA GLY A 281 4.79 -18.33 3.54
C GLY A 281 3.32 -17.94 3.50
N MET A 282 2.48 -18.69 2.78
CA MET A 282 1.05 -18.79 3.17
C MET A 282 1.02 -19.61 4.46
N GLY A 283 1.30 -18.94 5.58
CA GLY A 283 1.01 -19.45 6.92
C GLY A 283 -0.42 -19.11 7.29
#